data_AF-A0A931FQ25-F1
#
_entry.id   AF-A0A931FQ25-F1
#
_cell.length_a   1.000
_cell.length_b   1.000
_cell.length_c   1.000
_cell.angle_alpha   90.00
_cell.angle_beta   90.00
_cell.angle_gamma   90.00
#
_symmetry.space_group_name_H-M   'P 1'
#
loop_
_entity.id
_entity.type
_entity.pdbx_description
1 polymer ?
#
loop_
_entity_poly.entity_id
_entity_poly.type
_entity_poly.pdbx_seq_one_letter_code
_entity_poly.pdbx_strand_id
1 'polypeptide(L)'
;MQIPYTPGQDYYTPFYLLATLTNVLLLLWEGRRRGFPLRPWLTMVAASSLALIIGTKLVTHPVGAWFTLLFANAPADTARSILGGGLAAVLAVLVLRRWLGLSWAVLDALALPLCAALVVQCVGCVLTGCCFGEPTAAPWGLTYAAGTPPWWAQVQAGLLPCTAPQSLPVVPTQLLALLLCAAVGGVLLVTRHRRWPVGSWLLLQTGLLLLGRFGQVFWRDAASEPVAGATHTGPGGPWLELQLWLLPLALLALGIWSWRVRRHEAAGGTAAAPATPAPDSSRSLLVVLSMLALTAVLGPQVLTLPEVLVVRALLLAVLVAEAGARLATLHRWAPRLAGMPLVGLLAGVLVFGTAQQTPPATAEDANSQASRTTIVTGGVLGNYHESEQSILSSNSGCGGSQRLALQQQVYAAGGEIAMEKAEPAGNTTTWGGGLWVGQQNIDAQTVPIPNGSTPILGQPESFKEVLVDAHIYREVHRQHSWFNLDSRVGLHVGSLGYFSYFGSGETRKSTPIIPEFMTRMSLPSGVLFGQADLCYGAENALGSYTTRYGLGSNLGLSTGTSVLVGYANSPHQPSPSLGFVSAQLRLPGRTGLVLEPYYATDLGRHNKFSIKLNYRIGH
;
A
#
# COMPACT_ATOMS: atom_id res chain seq x y z
N MET A 1 9.62 32.25 -19.32
CA MET A 1 8.65 32.14 -18.19
C MET A 1 9.39 31.50 -17.02
N GLN A 2 9.31 32.09 -15.82
CA GLN A 2 10.05 31.62 -14.65
C GLN A 2 9.20 30.61 -13.85
N ILE A 3 9.79 29.47 -13.49
CA ILE A 3 9.14 28.50 -12.60
C ILE A 3 9.61 28.79 -11.16
N PRO A 4 8.68 28.96 -10.20
CA PRO A 4 9.04 29.12 -8.80
C PRO A 4 9.68 27.82 -8.29
N TYR A 5 10.97 27.86 -7.99
CA TYR A 5 11.67 26.79 -7.29
C TYR A 5 12.18 27.34 -5.97
N THR A 6 11.65 26.81 -4.86
CA THR A 6 12.20 27.05 -3.53
C THR A 6 13.26 25.99 -3.23
N PRO A 7 14.50 26.39 -2.87
CA PRO A 7 15.54 25.44 -2.48
C PRO A 7 15.03 24.47 -1.41
N GLY A 8 15.14 23.16 -1.66
CA GLY A 8 14.77 22.10 -0.71
C GLY A 8 13.36 21.50 -0.85
N GLN A 9 12.52 21.96 -1.80
CA GLN A 9 11.25 21.28 -2.09
C GLN A 9 11.38 20.24 -3.20
N ASP A 10 11.05 18.97 -2.89
CA ASP A 10 11.00 17.87 -3.84
C ASP A 10 9.61 17.77 -4.51
N TYR A 11 9.48 18.37 -5.69
CA TYR A 11 8.28 18.23 -6.53
C TYR A 11 8.24 16.92 -7.32
N TYR A 12 9.34 16.19 -7.44
CA TYR A 12 9.40 15.00 -8.29
C TYR A 12 8.66 13.83 -7.64
N THR A 13 8.99 13.52 -6.38
CA THR A 13 8.42 12.39 -5.62
C THR A 13 6.89 12.42 -5.49
N PRO A 14 6.23 13.53 -5.13
CA PRO A 14 4.77 13.55 -5.00
C PRO A 14 4.06 13.33 -6.34
N PHE A 15 4.54 13.92 -7.43
CA PHE A 15 3.97 13.69 -8.77
C PHE A 15 4.25 12.28 -9.28
N TYR A 16 5.40 11.69 -8.93
CA TYR A 16 5.71 10.29 -9.20
C TYR A 16 4.75 9.32 -8.49
N LEU A 17 4.49 9.55 -7.21
CA LEU A 17 3.48 8.79 -6.46
C LEU A 17 2.08 8.96 -7.04
N LEU A 18 1.71 10.21 -7.38
CA LEU A 18 0.42 10.50 -7.98
C LEU A 18 0.25 9.85 -9.36
N ALA A 19 1.28 9.87 -10.20
CA ALA A 19 1.29 9.22 -11.51
C ALA A 19 1.16 7.69 -11.36
N THR A 20 1.89 7.10 -10.41
CA THR A 20 1.83 5.66 -10.13
C THR A 20 0.45 5.25 -9.61
N LEU A 21 -0.11 6.03 -8.68
CA LEU A 21 -1.47 5.83 -8.17
C LEU A 21 -2.51 5.96 -9.30
N THR A 22 -2.38 6.98 -10.15
CA THR A 22 -3.25 7.20 -11.31
C THR A 22 -3.20 5.99 -12.26
N ASN A 23 -2.00 5.49 -12.56
CA ASN A 23 -1.83 4.29 -13.40
C ASN A 23 -2.54 3.07 -12.81
N VAL A 24 -2.30 2.78 -11.51
CA VAL A 24 -2.91 1.64 -10.82
C VAL A 24 -4.43 1.76 -10.78
N LEU A 25 -4.98 2.91 -10.39
CA LEU A 25 -6.42 3.11 -10.31
C LEU A 25 -7.10 2.96 -11.68
N LEU A 26 -6.51 3.53 -12.73
CA LEU A 26 -7.03 3.41 -14.09
C LEU A 26 -6.91 1.98 -14.63
N LEU A 27 -5.85 1.25 -14.31
CA LEU A 27 -5.74 -0.18 -14.64
C LEU A 27 -6.82 -1.01 -13.93
N LEU A 28 -7.06 -0.77 -12.64
CA LEU A 28 -8.14 -1.45 -11.90
C LEU A 28 -9.52 -1.12 -12.47
N TRP A 29 -9.75 0.14 -12.81
CA TRP A 29 -10.99 0.59 -13.44
C TRP A 29 -11.20 -0.04 -14.83
N GLU A 30 -10.18 -0.02 -15.68
CA GLU A 30 -10.25 -0.59 -17.03
C GLU A 30 -10.44 -2.10 -17.00
N GLY A 31 -9.78 -2.80 -16.05
CA GLY A 31 -9.98 -4.23 -15.85
C GLY A 31 -11.39 -4.59 -15.40
N ARG A 32 -12.00 -3.79 -14.50
CA ARG A 32 -13.41 -3.95 -14.12
C ARG A 32 -14.34 -3.69 -15.30
N ARG A 33 -14.10 -2.61 -16.07
CA ARG A 33 -14.88 -2.25 -17.25
C ARG A 33 -14.85 -3.32 -18.34
N ARG A 34 -13.71 -3.99 -18.52
CA ARG A 34 -13.52 -5.09 -19.50
C ARG A 34 -13.95 -6.45 -18.98
N GLY A 35 -14.39 -6.55 -17.72
CA GLY A 35 -14.86 -7.81 -17.13
C GLY A 35 -13.76 -8.84 -16.86
N PHE A 36 -12.51 -8.41 -16.64
CA PHE A 36 -11.44 -9.34 -16.29
C PHE A 36 -11.65 -9.94 -14.89
N PRO A 37 -11.28 -11.22 -14.68
CA PRO A 37 -11.35 -11.82 -13.36
C PRO A 37 -10.43 -11.06 -12.40
N LEU A 38 -11.00 -10.54 -11.32
CA LEU A 38 -10.32 -9.60 -10.40
C LEU A 38 -8.98 -10.14 -9.89
N ARG A 39 -8.90 -11.43 -9.58
CA ARG A 39 -7.72 -12.07 -8.98
C ARG A 39 -6.50 -12.13 -9.91
N PRO A 40 -6.56 -12.79 -11.09
CA PRO A 40 -5.51 -12.69 -12.11
C PRO A 40 -5.23 -11.26 -12.57
N TRP A 41 -6.23 -10.38 -12.55
CA TRP A 41 -6.03 -8.99 -12.93
C TRP A 41 -5.19 -8.24 -11.90
N LEU A 42 -5.49 -8.38 -10.61
CA LEU A 42 -4.71 -7.78 -9.52
C LEU A 42 -3.26 -8.28 -9.54
N THR A 43 -3.03 -9.58 -9.75
CA THR A 43 -1.67 -10.14 -9.86
C THR A 43 -0.93 -9.55 -11.06
N MET A 44 -1.61 -9.39 -12.20
CA MET A 44 -1.05 -8.78 -13.40
C MET A 44 -0.71 -7.30 -13.20
N VAL A 45 -1.59 -6.53 -12.54
CA VAL A 45 -1.35 -5.10 -12.23
C VAL A 45 -0.15 -4.97 -11.29
N ALA A 46 -0.06 -5.81 -10.25
CA ALA A 46 1.09 -5.81 -9.34
C ALA A 46 2.39 -6.16 -10.08
N ALA A 47 2.39 -7.23 -10.88
CA ALA A 47 3.57 -7.70 -11.61
C ALA A 47 4.06 -6.70 -12.66
N SER A 48 3.14 -6.14 -13.44
CA SER A 48 3.47 -5.13 -14.45
C SER A 48 3.94 -3.81 -13.82
N SER A 49 3.41 -3.41 -12.67
CA SER A 49 3.87 -2.23 -11.94
C SER A 49 5.27 -2.43 -11.36
N LEU A 50 5.56 -3.59 -10.77
CA LEU A 50 6.91 -3.92 -10.30
C LEU A 50 7.91 -3.96 -11.46
N ALA A 51 7.54 -4.61 -12.57
CA ALA A 51 8.39 -4.66 -13.76
C ALA A 51 8.62 -3.26 -14.36
N LEU A 52 7.60 -2.38 -14.37
CA LEU A 52 7.72 -0.99 -14.78
C LEU A 52 8.79 -0.28 -13.94
N ILE A 53 8.68 -0.33 -12.61
CA ILE A 53 9.61 0.34 -11.68
C ILE A 53 11.04 -0.15 -11.90
N ILE A 54 11.26 -1.47 -11.91
CA ILE A 54 12.58 -2.08 -12.11
C ILE A 54 13.13 -1.71 -13.49
N GLY A 55 12.31 -1.82 -14.54
CA GLY A 55 12.69 -1.51 -15.91
C GLY A 55 13.10 -0.06 -16.13
N THR A 56 12.51 0.88 -15.38
CA THR A 56 12.92 2.29 -15.49
C THR A 56 14.36 2.54 -15.08
N LYS A 57 14.90 1.74 -14.15
CA LYS A 57 16.27 1.88 -13.63
C LYS A 57 17.26 1.01 -14.39
N LEU A 58 16.89 -0.22 -14.75
CA LEU A 58 17.83 -1.12 -15.44
C LEU A 58 18.34 -0.55 -16.78
N VAL A 59 17.46 0.09 -17.55
CA VAL A 59 17.83 0.56 -18.89
C VAL A 59 18.80 1.74 -18.89
N THR A 60 18.94 2.46 -17.76
CA THR A 60 19.88 3.59 -17.64
C THR A 60 21.31 3.13 -17.39
N HIS A 61 21.53 1.83 -17.19
CA HIS A 61 22.84 1.26 -16.92
C HIS A 61 23.25 0.23 -17.98
N PRO A 62 24.57 0.07 -18.21
CA PRO A 62 25.08 -0.98 -19.09
C PRO A 62 24.69 -2.36 -18.56
N VAL A 63 24.45 -3.30 -19.48
CA VAL A 63 23.98 -4.67 -19.17
C VAL A 63 24.90 -5.38 -18.16
N GLY A 64 26.21 -5.13 -18.22
CA GLY A 64 27.18 -5.71 -17.27
C GLY A 64 27.01 -5.25 -15.81
N ALA A 65 26.39 -4.09 -15.57
CA ALA A 65 26.12 -3.56 -14.23
C ALA A 65 24.76 -4.01 -13.67
N TRP A 66 23.92 -4.69 -14.45
CA TRP A 66 22.57 -5.06 -13.99
C TRP A 66 22.60 -5.99 -12.78
N PHE A 67 23.54 -6.95 -12.76
CA PHE A 67 23.66 -7.88 -11.63
C PHE A 67 24.10 -7.16 -10.35
N THR A 68 25.06 -6.23 -10.44
CA THR A 68 25.51 -5.46 -9.27
C THR A 68 24.42 -4.51 -8.78
N LEU A 69 23.63 -3.91 -9.67
CA LEU A 69 22.53 -3.05 -9.26
C LEU A 69 21.39 -3.80 -8.58
N LEU A 70 21.11 -5.04 -9.00
CA LEU A 70 20.03 -5.85 -8.43
C LEU A 70 20.44 -6.56 -7.13
N PHE A 71 21.72 -6.89 -6.97
CA PHE A 71 22.18 -7.79 -5.90
C PHE A 71 23.37 -7.28 -5.07
N ALA A 72 24.05 -6.19 -5.45
CA ALA A 72 25.15 -5.61 -4.69
C ALA A 72 24.72 -4.34 -3.92
N ASN A 73 25.39 -4.08 -2.80
CA ASN A 73 25.12 -2.92 -1.95
C ASN A 73 25.63 -1.62 -2.59
N ALA A 74 24.86 -1.02 -3.51
CA ALA A 74 25.17 0.23 -4.19
C ALA A 74 24.18 1.34 -3.78
N PRO A 75 24.59 2.63 -3.72
CA PRO A 75 23.66 3.72 -3.46
C PRO A 75 22.53 3.75 -4.50
N ALA A 76 21.31 4.04 -4.05
CA ALA A 76 20.13 4.06 -4.91
C ALA A 76 20.31 5.07 -6.05
N ASP A 77 20.42 4.58 -7.29
CA ASP A 77 20.49 5.46 -8.44
C ASP A 77 19.14 6.15 -8.68
N THR A 78 19.23 7.43 -9.03
CA THR A 78 18.12 8.34 -9.31
C THR A 78 17.76 8.40 -10.79
N ALA A 79 18.63 7.90 -11.68
CA ALA A 79 18.36 7.86 -13.11
C ALA A 79 17.18 6.91 -13.43
N ARG A 80 16.25 7.39 -14.26
CA ARG A 80 15.05 6.64 -14.66
C ARG A 80 14.68 6.94 -16.11
N SER A 81 14.25 5.90 -16.84
CA SER A 81 13.72 6.05 -18.20
C SER A 81 12.43 5.25 -18.39
N ILE A 82 11.37 5.93 -18.80
CA ILE A 82 10.08 5.30 -19.07
C ILE A 82 10.13 4.26 -20.19
N LEU A 83 11.08 4.39 -21.13
CA LEU A 83 11.23 3.43 -22.24
C LEU A 83 11.54 2.03 -21.71
N GLY A 84 12.46 1.93 -20.74
CA GLY A 84 12.81 0.65 -20.09
C GLY A 84 11.66 0.11 -19.24
N GLY A 85 10.99 0.99 -18.49
CA GLY A 85 9.83 0.59 -17.68
C GLY A 85 8.67 0.07 -18.52
N GLY A 86 8.29 0.79 -19.59
CA GLY A 86 7.23 0.39 -20.50
C GLY A 86 7.54 -0.95 -21.18
N LEU A 87 8.77 -1.13 -21.65
CA LEU A 87 9.23 -2.39 -22.22
C LEU A 87 9.13 -3.54 -21.21
N ALA A 88 9.66 -3.36 -19.99
CA ALA A 88 9.62 -4.36 -18.94
C ALA A 88 8.18 -4.73 -18.52
N ALA A 89 7.29 -3.74 -18.41
CA ALA A 89 5.88 -3.97 -18.11
C ALA A 89 5.18 -4.77 -19.21
N VAL A 90 5.42 -4.45 -20.48
CA VAL A 90 4.86 -5.21 -21.62
C VAL A 90 5.40 -6.64 -21.64
N LEU A 91 6.70 -6.84 -21.41
CA LEU A 91 7.31 -8.17 -21.33
C LEU A 91 6.71 -8.99 -20.18
N ALA A 92 6.55 -8.39 -19.00
CA ALA A 92 5.91 -9.05 -17.86
C ALA A 92 4.48 -9.50 -18.21
N VAL A 93 3.69 -8.64 -18.86
CA VAL A 93 2.33 -8.99 -19.32
C VAL A 93 2.36 -10.12 -20.34
N LEU A 94 3.26 -10.09 -21.32
CA LEU A 94 3.36 -11.12 -22.36
C LEU A 94 3.68 -12.50 -21.78
N VAL A 95 4.57 -12.56 -20.80
CA VAL A 95 4.97 -13.80 -20.10
C VAL A 95 3.86 -14.29 -19.17
N LEU A 96 3.30 -13.40 -18.34
CA LEU A 96 2.37 -13.79 -17.28
C LEU A 96 0.94 -14.04 -17.77
N ARG A 97 0.49 -13.40 -18.88
CA ARG A 97 -0.93 -13.48 -19.30
C ARG A 97 -1.38 -14.92 -19.55
N ARG A 98 -0.52 -15.75 -20.16
CA ARG A 98 -0.87 -17.14 -20.49
C ARG A 98 -0.89 -18.00 -19.24
N TRP A 99 -0.01 -17.70 -18.29
CA TRP A 99 0.05 -18.42 -17.01
C TRP A 99 -1.15 -18.09 -16.11
N LEU A 100 -1.60 -16.83 -16.15
CA LEU A 100 -2.74 -16.29 -15.40
C LEU A 100 -4.12 -16.50 -16.07
N GLY A 101 -4.17 -17.10 -17.27
CA GLY A 101 -5.43 -17.33 -17.99
C GLY A 101 -6.07 -16.06 -18.55
N LEU A 102 -5.29 -15.01 -18.77
CA LEU A 102 -5.75 -13.73 -19.31
C LEU A 102 -5.64 -13.68 -20.84
N SER A 103 -6.62 -13.03 -21.47
CA SER A 103 -6.66 -12.86 -22.92
C SER A 103 -5.66 -11.80 -23.40
N TRP A 104 -5.45 -11.72 -24.70
CA TRP A 104 -4.63 -10.67 -25.32
C TRP A 104 -5.19 -9.26 -25.08
N ALA A 105 -6.46 -9.12 -24.68
CA ALA A 105 -7.11 -7.83 -24.42
C ALA A 105 -6.51 -7.07 -23.24
N VAL A 106 -5.71 -7.75 -22.42
CA VAL A 106 -4.92 -7.13 -21.37
C VAL A 106 -3.92 -6.13 -21.93
N LEU A 107 -3.27 -6.40 -23.07
CA LEU A 107 -2.29 -5.48 -23.65
C LEU A 107 -2.90 -4.12 -23.95
N ASP A 108 -4.12 -4.11 -24.52
CA ASP A 108 -4.85 -2.88 -24.80
C ASP A 108 -5.34 -2.15 -23.56
N ALA A 109 -5.46 -2.84 -22.41
CA ALA A 109 -5.87 -2.24 -21.16
C ALA A 109 -4.74 -1.41 -20.52
N LEU A 110 -3.48 -1.66 -20.89
CA LEU A 110 -2.34 -0.86 -20.41
C LEU A 110 -2.24 0.50 -21.10
N ALA A 111 -2.83 0.65 -22.28
CA ALA A 111 -2.48 1.75 -23.16
C ALA A 111 -2.90 3.12 -22.61
N LEU A 112 -4.19 3.27 -22.32
CA LEU A 112 -4.74 4.53 -21.84
C LEU A 112 -4.25 4.92 -20.42
N PRO A 113 -4.21 4.00 -19.43
CA PRO A 113 -3.67 4.30 -18.09
C PRO A 113 -2.24 4.84 -18.12
N LEU A 114 -1.37 4.28 -18.96
CA LEU A 114 0.01 4.71 -19.07
C LEU A 114 0.11 6.15 -19.62
N CYS A 115 -0.67 6.50 -20.65
CA CYS A 115 -0.72 7.87 -21.17
C CYS A 115 -1.16 8.87 -20.08
N ALA A 116 -2.22 8.55 -19.33
CA ALA A 116 -2.72 9.41 -18.27
C ALA A 116 -1.68 9.60 -17.15
N ALA A 117 -1.03 8.52 -16.73
CA ALA A 117 0.04 8.58 -15.73
C ALA A 117 1.22 9.44 -16.21
N LEU A 118 1.59 9.34 -17.50
CA LEU A 118 2.68 10.15 -18.06
C LEU A 118 2.35 11.63 -18.13
N VAL A 119 1.09 12.01 -18.41
CA VAL A 119 0.66 13.41 -18.35
C VAL A 119 0.88 13.97 -16.95
N VAL A 120 0.46 13.23 -15.91
CA VAL A 120 0.67 13.62 -14.51
C VAL A 120 2.16 13.73 -14.18
N GLN A 121 2.96 12.75 -14.58
CA GLN A 121 4.41 12.76 -14.33
C GLN A 121 5.11 13.93 -15.03
N CYS A 122 4.72 14.27 -16.26
CA CYS A 122 5.34 15.36 -17.01
C CYS A 122 5.13 16.71 -16.33
N VAL A 123 4.01 16.93 -15.62
CA VAL A 123 3.83 18.14 -14.79
C VAL A 123 4.89 18.20 -13.70
N GLY A 124 5.15 17.09 -13.01
CA GLY A 124 6.25 16.99 -12.05
C GLY A 124 7.60 17.28 -12.70
N CYS A 125 7.88 16.72 -13.89
CA CYS A 125 9.12 16.97 -14.62
C CYS A 125 9.32 18.45 -14.98
N VAL A 126 8.25 19.16 -15.34
CA VAL A 126 8.28 20.60 -15.64
C VAL A 126 8.67 21.39 -14.39
N LEU A 127 8.09 21.07 -13.23
CA LEU A 127 8.34 21.77 -11.96
C LEU A 127 9.75 21.50 -11.41
N THR A 128 10.25 20.27 -11.53
CA THR A 128 11.61 19.89 -11.11
C THR A 128 12.67 20.38 -12.09
N GLY A 129 12.32 20.58 -13.36
CA GLY A 129 13.26 20.88 -14.43
C GLY A 129 14.09 19.67 -14.88
N CYS A 130 13.66 18.44 -14.60
CA CYS A 130 14.33 17.27 -15.14
C CYS A 130 13.97 17.09 -16.63
N CYS A 131 14.80 16.37 -17.40
CA CYS A 131 14.51 16.07 -18.81
C CYS A 131 14.40 17.31 -19.73
N PHE A 132 15.26 18.32 -19.53
CA PHE A 132 15.22 19.61 -20.22
C PHE A 132 15.74 19.59 -21.67
N GLY A 133 15.41 20.62 -22.44
CA GLY A 133 15.89 20.78 -23.81
C GLY A 133 17.16 21.61 -23.94
N GLU A 134 17.63 21.77 -25.17
CA GLU A 134 18.79 22.61 -25.47
C GLU A 134 18.52 24.09 -25.12
N PRO A 135 19.57 24.88 -24.84
CA PRO A 135 19.45 26.33 -24.71
C PRO A 135 18.83 26.97 -25.94
N THR A 136 17.90 27.90 -25.76
CA THR A 136 17.19 28.56 -26.86
C THR A 136 17.00 30.05 -26.63
N ALA A 137 17.02 30.82 -27.72
CA ALA A 137 16.66 32.23 -27.72
C ALA A 137 15.15 32.46 -27.94
N ALA A 138 14.36 31.38 -28.10
CA ALA A 138 12.94 31.50 -28.41
C ALA A 138 12.13 32.02 -27.21
N PRO A 139 11.06 32.82 -27.43
CA PRO A 139 10.29 33.46 -26.36
C PRO A 139 9.52 32.47 -25.45
N TRP A 140 9.36 31.23 -25.90
CA TRP A 140 8.70 30.15 -25.17
C TRP A 140 9.68 29.27 -24.36
N GLY A 141 10.95 29.68 -24.25
CA GLY A 141 11.93 29.02 -23.38
C GLY A 141 11.57 29.15 -21.90
N LEU A 142 11.84 28.08 -21.14
CA LEU A 142 11.70 28.06 -19.68
C LEU A 142 13.04 28.35 -19.02
N THR A 143 13.02 29.15 -17.96
CA THR A 143 14.19 29.38 -17.10
C THR A 143 13.95 28.75 -15.73
N TYR A 144 15.01 28.18 -15.18
CA TYR A 144 14.99 27.45 -13.91
C TYR A 144 15.94 28.10 -12.91
N ALA A 145 15.59 28.08 -11.63
CA ALA A 145 16.42 28.68 -10.58
C ALA A 145 17.74 27.92 -10.39
N ALA A 146 18.69 28.57 -9.72
CA ALA A 146 19.95 27.95 -9.32
C ALA A 146 19.76 26.64 -8.53
N GLY A 147 20.64 25.67 -8.76
CA GLY A 147 20.60 24.34 -8.13
C GLY A 147 19.70 23.30 -8.83
N THR A 148 18.98 23.68 -9.89
CA THR A 148 18.18 22.75 -10.71
C THR A 148 19.04 22.04 -11.77
N PRO A 149 18.60 20.88 -12.32
CA PRO A 149 19.35 20.15 -13.36
C PRO A 149 19.80 20.98 -14.57
N PRO A 150 18.96 21.82 -15.22
CA PRO A 150 19.38 22.63 -16.37
C PRO A 150 20.41 23.69 -15.99
N TRP A 151 20.31 24.25 -14.79
CA TRP A 151 21.31 25.19 -14.28
C TRP A 151 22.66 24.48 -14.09
N TRP A 152 22.66 23.30 -13.45
CA TRP A 152 23.88 22.53 -13.26
C TRP A 152 24.55 22.09 -14.56
N ALA A 153 23.76 21.66 -15.54
CA ALA A 153 24.27 21.26 -16.85
C ALA A 153 24.94 22.45 -17.57
N GLN A 154 24.34 23.64 -17.53
CA GLN A 154 24.92 24.83 -18.16
C GLN A 154 26.17 25.33 -17.44
N VAL A 155 26.22 25.23 -16.11
CA VAL A 155 27.41 25.55 -15.32
C VAL A 155 28.56 24.58 -15.65
N GLN A 156 28.27 23.27 -15.72
CA GLN A 156 29.28 22.25 -16.09
C GLN A 156 29.76 22.42 -17.54
N ALA A 157 28.89 22.86 -18.44
CA ALA A 157 29.23 23.18 -19.82
C ALA A 157 29.98 24.52 -19.99
N GLY A 158 30.19 25.29 -18.92
CA GLY A 158 30.86 26.59 -18.96
C GLY A 158 30.04 27.71 -19.61
N LEU A 159 28.74 27.50 -19.84
CA LEU A 159 27.84 28.47 -20.47
C LEU A 159 27.33 29.55 -19.49
N LEU A 160 27.42 29.26 -18.18
CA LEU A 160 26.86 30.09 -17.12
C LEU A 160 27.80 30.10 -15.89
N PRO A 161 28.04 31.25 -15.23
CA PRO A 161 28.81 31.29 -13.99
C PRO A 161 28.02 30.70 -12.81
N CYS A 162 28.71 30.08 -11.85
CA CYS A 162 28.10 29.47 -10.64
C CYS A 162 27.34 30.45 -9.74
N THR A 163 27.49 31.77 -9.95
CA THR A 163 26.80 32.83 -9.22
C THR A 163 25.48 33.25 -9.88
N ALA A 164 25.18 32.75 -11.08
CA ALA A 164 23.98 33.13 -11.79
C ALA A 164 22.72 32.65 -11.06
N PRO A 165 21.70 33.50 -10.88
CA PRO A 165 20.50 33.16 -10.12
C PRO A 165 19.57 32.17 -10.85
N GLN A 166 19.72 32.05 -12.17
CA GLN A 166 18.85 31.23 -13.03
C GLN A 166 19.61 30.69 -14.25
N SER A 167 19.10 29.60 -14.82
CA SER A 167 19.58 29.02 -16.07
C SER A 167 19.26 29.93 -17.26
N LEU A 168 20.03 29.79 -18.34
CA LEU A 168 19.61 30.26 -19.66
C LEU A 168 18.30 29.57 -20.07
N PRO A 169 17.45 30.22 -20.90
CA PRO A 169 16.20 29.64 -21.35
C PRO A 169 16.47 28.34 -22.11
N VAL A 170 15.77 27.27 -21.73
CA VAL A 170 15.84 25.96 -22.38
C VAL A 170 14.53 25.62 -23.06
N VAL A 171 14.60 24.82 -24.13
CA VAL A 171 13.39 24.29 -24.79
C VAL A 171 12.60 23.43 -23.79
N PRO A 172 11.30 23.73 -23.52
CA PRO A 172 10.44 22.94 -22.64
C PRO A 172 10.02 21.60 -23.25
N THR A 173 10.98 20.69 -23.47
CA THR A 173 10.68 19.35 -24.02
C THR A 173 9.74 18.54 -23.14
N GLN A 174 9.66 18.84 -21.84
CA GLN A 174 8.73 18.22 -20.90
C GLN A 174 7.27 18.59 -21.20
N LEU A 175 7.00 19.84 -21.60
CA LEU A 175 5.66 20.25 -22.05
C LEU A 175 5.30 19.61 -23.39
N LEU A 176 6.27 19.49 -24.30
CA LEU A 176 6.06 18.75 -25.55
C LEU A 176 5.74 17.28 -25.26
N ALA A 177 6.43 16.65 -24.29
CA ALA A 177 6.18 15.27 -23.88
C ALA A 177 4.80 15.09 -23.25
N LEU A 178 4.37 16.05 -22.42
CA LEU A 178 3.02 16.10 -21.86
C LEU A 178 1.97 16.17 -22.98
N LEU A 179 2.13 17.12 -23.90
CA LEU A 179 1.21 17.31 -25.02
C LEU A 179 1.15 16.08 -25.92
N LEU A 180 2.29 15.45 -26.19
CA LEU A 180 2.35 14.19 -26.94
C LEU A 180 1.58 13.08 -26.23
N CYS A 181 1.80 12.88 -24.92
CA CYS A 181 1.11 11.85 -24.16
C CYS A 181 -0.41 12.10 -24.09
N ALA A 182 -0.81 13.36 -23.91
CA ALA A 182 -2.21 13.78 -23.91
C ALA A 182 -2.86 13.60 -25.29
N ALA A 183 -2.17 13.97 -26.37
CA ALA A 183 -2.64 13.80 -27.74
C ALA A 183 -2.81 12.32 -28.09
N VAL A 184 -1.84 11.46 -27.76
CA VAL A 184 -1.95 10.00 -27.98
C VAL A 184 -3.10 9.42 -27.16
N GLY A 185 -3.24 9.79 -25.89
CA GLY A 185 -4.39 9.39 -25.06
C GLY A 185 -5.72 9.85 -25.65
N GLY A 186 -5.78 11.08 -26.16
CA GLY A 186 -6.95 11.65 -26.84
C GLY A 186 -7.30 10.90 -28.13
N VAL A 187 -6.32 10.54 -28.95
CA VAL A 187 -6.52 9.71 -30.15
C VAL A 187 -7.15 8.38 -29.75
N LEU A 188 -6.61 7.68 -28.74
CA LEU A 188 -7.17 6.40 -28.27
C LEU A 188 -8.62 6.55 -27.75
N LEU A 189 -8.92 7.65 -27.06
CA LEU A 189 -10.27 7.95 -26.57
C LEU A 189 -11.26 8.25 -27.71
N VAL A 190 -10.85 9.01 -28.72
CA VAL A 190 -11.71 9.33 -29.87
C VAL A 190 -11.94 8.08 -30.71
N THR A 191 -10.91 7.26 -30.93
CA THR A 191 -11.01 6.03 -31.72
C THR A 191 -11.59 4.85 -30.95
N ARG A 192 -11.97 5.02 -29.67
CA ARG A 192 -12.43 3.92 -28.80
C ARG A 192 -13.67 3.19 -29.29
N HIS A 193 -14.48 3.87 -30.10
CA HIS A 193 -15.73 3.34 -30.64
C HIS A 193 -15.51 2.46 -31.88
N ARG A 194 -14.30 2.49 -32.47
CA ARG A 194 -13.96 1.68 -33.64
C ARG A 194 -13.57 0.27 -33.20
N ARG A 195 -14.06 -0.73 -33.92
CA ARG A 195 -13.76 -2.15 -33.65
C ARG A 195 -12.37 -2.49 -34.18
N TRP A 196 -11.37 -2.50 -33.31
CA TRP A 196 -10.00 -2.87 -33.66
C TRP A 196 -9.64 -4.27 -33.16
N PRO A 197 -8.69 -4.95 -33.82
CA PRO A 197 -8.19 -6.24 -33.34
C PRO A 197 -7.52 -6.08 -31.97
N VAL A 198 -7.51 -7.16 -31.20
CA VAL A 198 -6.90 -7.20 -29.88
C VAL A 198 -5.38 -6.94 -29.96
N GLY A 199 -4.86 -6.11 -29.06
CA GLY A 199 -3.48 -5.65 -29.01
C GLY A 199 -3.17 -4.43 -29.89
N SER A 200 -4.15 -3.89 -30.61
CA SER A 200 -3.97 -2.75 -31.52
C SER A 200 -3.79 -1.42 -30.80
N TRP A 201 -4.40 -1.23 -29.63
CA TRP A 201 -4.33 0.05 -28.92
C TRP A 201 -2.93 0.28 -28.36
N LEU A 202 -2.33 -0.77 -27.78
CA LEU A 202 -0.97 -0.70 -27.27
C LEU A 202 0.03 -0.45 -28.41
N LEU A 203 -0.13 -1.10 -29.56
CA LEU A 203 0.76 -0.93 -30.71
C LEU A 203 0.65 0.49 -31.29
N LEU A 204 -0.57 1.01 -31.43
CA LEU A 204 -0.78 2.38 -31.89
C LEU A 204 -0.17 3.39 -30.92
N GLN A 205 -0.46 3.24 -29.62
CA GLN A 205 0.09 4.10 -28.59
C GLN A 205 1.62 4.07 -28.61
N THR A 206 2.23 2.89 -28.58
CA THR A 206 3.68 2.72 -28.57
C THR A 206 4.29 3.34 -29.83
N GLY A 207 3.72 3.08 -31.00
CA GLY A 207 4.19 3.63 -32.27
C GLY A 207 4.13 5.16 -32.32
N LEU A 208 3.01 5.76 -31.88
CA LEU A 208 2.85 7.22 -31.84
C LEU A 208 3.76 7.89 -30.80
N LEU A 209 3.92 7.27 -29.62
CA LEU A 209 4.83 7.79 -28.60
C LEU A 209 6.29 7.71 -29.03
N LEU A 210 6.71 6.62 -29.67
CA LEU A 210 8.08 6.48 -30.19
C LEU A 210 8.35 7.48 -31.33
N LEU A 211 7.38 7.67 -32.23
CA LEU A 211 7.50 8.65 -33.31
C LEU A 211 7.57 10.08 -32.78
N GLY A 212 6.71 10.43 -31.81
CA GLY A 212 6.75 11.73 -31.17
C GLY A 212 8.02 11.94 -30.35
N ARG A 213 8.51 10.90 -29.67
CA ARG A 213 9.79 10.93 -28.95
C ARG A 213 10.95 11.17 -29.91
N PHE A 214 10.97 10.50 -31.07
CA PHE A 214 11.97 10.75 -32.12
C PHE A 214 11.99 12.23 -32.52
N GLY A 215 10.83 12.84 -32.74
CA GLY A 215 10.73 14.28 -33.03
C GLY A 215 11.26 15.16 -31.89
N GLN A 216 10.98 14.80 -30.63
CA GLN A 216 11.41 15.59 -29.47
C GLN A 216 12.92 15.57 -29.21
N VAL A 217 13.62 14.49 -29.57
CA VAL A 217 15.06 14.37 -29.29
C VAL A 217 15.86 15.46 -30.01
N PHE A 218 15.39 15.99 -31.14
CA PHE A 218 16.05 17.10 -31.85
C PHE A 218 16.13 18.41 -31.06
N TRP A 219 15.29 18.59 -30.03
CA TRP A 219 15.32 19.77 -29.16
C TRP A 219 15.78 19.44 -27.75
N ARG A 220 16.31 18.23 -27.53
CA ARG A 220 16.60 17.70 -26.20
C ARG A 220 18.10 17.75 -25.92
N ASP A 221 18.47 18.23 -24.73
CA ASP A 221 19.87 18.28 -24.33
C ASP A 221 20.38 16.87 -24.00
N ALA A 222 21.56 16.51 -24.51
CA ALA A 222 22.22 15.23 -24.26
C ALA A 222 22.50 14.99 -22.76
N ALA A 223 22.80 16.04 -22.00
CA ALA A 223 23.03 15.95 -20.55
C ALA A 223 21.76 15.54 -19.77
N SER A 224 20.59 15.70 -20.39
CA SER A 224 19.29 15.34 -19.80
C SER A 224 18.83 13.91 -20.18
N GLU A 225 19.61 13.19 -21.00
CA GLU A 225 19.23 11.87 -21.51
C GLU A 225 20.01 10.74 -20.82
N PRO A 226 19.36 9.96 -19.94
CA PRO A 226 20.02 8.89 -19.20
C PRO A 226 20.24 7.61 -20.03
N VAL A 227 19.70 7.52 -21.25
CA VAL A 227 19.77 6.31 -22.10
C VAL A 227 20.27 6.68 -23.48
N ALA A 228 21.39 6.09 -23.89
CA ALA A 228 21.96 6.29 -25.24
C ALA A 228 22.13 7.79 -25.58
N GLY A 229 22.59 8.58 -24.61
CA GLY A 229 22.85 10.02 -24.71
C GLY A 229 24.16 10.37 -25.42
N ALA A 230 24.91 9.37 -25.90
CA ALA A 230 26.11 9.60 -26.68
C ALA A 230 25.76 10.24 -28.03
N THR A 231 26.50 11.30 -28.37
CA THR A 231 26.33 12.05 -29.61
C THR A 231 27.28 11.51 -30.68
N HIS A 232 26.73 11.16 -31.85
CA HIS A 232 27.47 10.77 -33.05
C HIS A 232 27.41 11.87 -34.09
N THR A 233 28.53 12.16 -34.74
CA THR A 233 28.54 13.10 -35.86
C THR A 233 28.06 12.40 -37.12
N GLY A 234 26.93 12.83 -37.66
CA GLY A 234 26.33 12.31 -38.88
C GLY A 234 26.04 13.42 -39.89
N PRO A 235 25.62 13.07 -41.12
CA PRO A 235 25.14 14.07 -42.07
C PRO A 235 23.95 14.82 -41.46
N GLY A 236 24.05 16.15 -41.34
CA GLY A 236 23.01 17.01 -40.75
C GLY A 236 23.23 17.45 -39.30
N GLY A 237 24.33 17.06 -38.63
CA GLY A 237 24.67 17.54 -37.28
C GLY A 237 25.00 16.40 -36.29
N PRO A 238 25.11 16.70 -34.99
CA PRO A 238 25.23 15.67 -33.95
C PRO A 238 23.88 14.97 -33.75
N TRP A 239 23.88 13.64 -33.84
CA TRP A 239 22.72 12.77 -33.59
C TRP A 239 22.91 12.04 -32.26
N LEU A 240 21.85 11.86 -31.48
CA LEU A 240 21.89 10.96 -30.31
C LEU A 240 21.77 9.50 -30.77
N GLU A 241 22.51 8.57 -30.14
CA GLU A 241 22.36 7.13 -30.38
C GLU A 241 20.91 6.65 -30.28
N LEU A 242 20.15 7.24 -29.35
CA LEU A 242 18.74 6.93 -29.16
C LEU A 242 17.90 7.16 -30.43
N GLN A 243 18.23 8.18 -31.25
CA GLN A 243 17.47 8.51 -32.47
C GLN A 243 17.51 7.37 -33.50
N LEU A 244 18.63 6.66 -33.59
CA LEU A 244 18.84 5.54 -34.51
C LEU A 244 17.89 4.37 -34.22
N TRP A 245 17.50 4.20 -32.96
CA TRP A 245 16.61 3.11 -32.54
C TRP A 245 15.13 3.50 -32.52
N LEU A 246 14.80 4.75 -32.19
CA LEU A 246 13.41 5.18 -32.04
C LEU A 246 12.61 5.11 -33.35
N LEU A 247 13.17 5.61 -34.46
CA LEU A 247 12.48 5.64 -35.76
C LEU A 247 12.15 4.24 -36.30
N PRO A 248 13.10 3.28 -36.40
CA PRO A 248 12.77 1.95 -36.91
C PRO A 248 11.77 1.22 -36.00
N LEU A 249 11.87 1.38 -34.67
CA LEU A 249 10.90 0.80 -33.73
C LEU A 249 9.51 1.42 -33.89
N ALA A 250 9.42 2.73 -34.09
CA ALA A 250 8.14 3.42 -34.35
C ALA A 250 7.49 2.92 -35.65
N LEU A 251 8.27 2.85 -36.74
CA LEU A 251 7.79 2.35 -38.03
C LEU A 251 7.39 0.88 -37.97
N LEU A 252 8.13 0.06 -37.23
CA LEU A 252 7.79 -1.34 -37.01
C LEU A 252 6.49 -1.49 -36.21
N ALA A 253 6.31 -0.74 -35.12
CA ALA A 253 5.08 -0.78 -34.32
C ALA A 253 3.85 -0.32 -35.13
N LEU A 254 3.95 0.80 -35.84
CA LEU A 254 2.88 1.34 -36.70
C LEU A 254 2.62 0.46 -37.93
N GLY A 255 3.67 -0.15 -38.50
CA GLY A 255 3.58 -1.10 -39.59
C GLY A 255 2.82 -2.36 -39.18
N ILE A 256 3.19 -2.96 -38.04
CA ILE A 256 2.47 -4.13 -37.49
C ILE A 256 1.03 -3.75 -37.15
N TRP A 257 0.80 -2.58 -36.55
CA TRP A 257 -0.55 -2.09 -36.25
C TRP A 257 -1.41 -1.97 -37.53
N SER A 258 -0.92 -1.24 -38.54
CA SER A 258 -1.66 -1.02 -39.79
C SER A 258 -1.94 -2.33 -40.53
N TRP A 259 -0.98 -3.24 -40.55
CA TRP A 259 -1.14 -4.58 -41.13
C TRP A 259 -2.21 -5.40 -40.39
N ARG A 260 -2.22 -5.38 -39.05
CA ARG A 260 -3.25 -6.07 -38.25
C ARG A 260 -4.64 -5.49 -38.45
N VAL A 261 -4.76 -4.17 -38.48
CA VAL A 261 -6.03 -3.48 -38.72
C VAL A 261 -6.58 -3.82 -40.11
N ARG A 262 -5.76 -3.72 -41.16
CA ARG A 262 -6.16 -4.07 -42.54
C ARG A 262 -6.59 -5.53 -42.66
N ARG A 263 -5.86 -6.46 -42.03
CA ARG A 263 -6.25 -7.88 -42.02
C ARG A 263 -7.55 -8.14 -41.27
N HIS A 264 -7.78 -7.45 -40.16
CA HIS A 264 -9.02 -7.59 -39.39
C HIS A 264 -10.24 -7.04 -40.14
N GLU A 265 -10.09 -5.90 -40.82
CA GLU A 265 -11.11 -5.33 -41.70
C GLU A 265 -11.39 -6.25 -42.90
N ALA A 266 -10.36 -6.81 -43.53
CA ALA A 266 -10.50 -7.77 -44.63
C ALA A 266 -11.14 -9.11 -44.22
N ALA A 267 -10.92 -9.55 -42.97
CA ALA A 267 -11.47 -10.80 -42.43
C ALA A 267 -12.90 -10.67 -41.86
N GLY A 268 -13.58 -9.54 -42.04
CA GLY A 268 -14.98 -9.36 -41.65
C GLY A 268 -15.26 -9.35 -40.13
N GLY A 269 -14.22 -9.23 -39.28
CA GLY A 269 -14.38 -9.04 -37.84
C GLY A 269 -14.85 -10.26 -37.03
N THR A 270 -14.89 -11.46 -37.60
CA THR A 270 -15.33 -12.71 -36.92
C THR A 270 -14.17 -13.64 -36.58
N ALA A 271 -13.13 -13.13 -35.90
CA ALA A 271 -12.14 -14.00 -35.28
C ALA A 271 -12.61 -14.37 -33.87
N ALA A 272 -12.98 -15.65 -33.67
CA ALA A 272 -13.31 -16.18 -32.35
C ALA A 272 -12.12 -15.99 -31.41
N ALA A 273 -12.35 -15.36 -30.26
CA ALA A 273 -11.33 -15.21 -29.24
C ALA A 273 -10.88 -16.61 -28.78
N PRO A 274 -9.57 -16.92 -28.79
CA PRO A 274 -9.08 -18.22 -28.33
C PRO A 274 -9.52 -18.43 -26.88
N ALA A 275 -10.04 -19.63 -26.60
CA ALA A 275 -10.47 -20.01 -25.25
C ALA A 275 -9.33 -19.81 -24.25
N THR A 276 -9.52 -18.87 -23.32
CA THR A 276 -8.59 -18.65 -22.22
C THR A 276 -8.74 -19.78 -21.21
N PRO A 277 -7.64 -20.40 -20.76
CA PRO A 277 -7.71 -21.39 -19.69
C PRO A 277 -8.29 -20.74 -18.43
N ALA A 278 -9.08 -21.50 -17.68
CA ALA A 278 -9.69 -21.00 -16.45
C ALA A 278 -8.61 -20.49 -15.47
N PRO A 279 -8.87 -19.38 -14.77
CA PRO A 279 -7.90 -18.81 -13.84
C PRO A 279 -7.69 -19.72 -12.63
N ASP A 280 -6.50 -20.32 -12.54
CA ASP A 280 -6.07 -21.17 -11.42
C ASP A 280 -5.50 -20.32 -10.27
N SER A 281 -6.07 -20.47 -9.07
CA SER A 281 -5.59 -19.83 -7.82
C SER A 281 -4.14 -20.15 -7.49
N SER A 282 -3.70 -21.39 -7.74
CA SER A 282 -2.33 -21.84 -7.43
C SER A 282 -1.27 -21.08 -8.22
N ARG A 283 -1.53 -20.77 -9.49
CA ARG A 283 -0.62 -20.03 -10.37
C ARG A 283 -0.48 -18.58 -9.94
N SER A 284 -1.59 -17.93 -9.59
CA SER A 284 -1.61 -16.57 -9.06
C SER A 284 -0.78 -16.44 -7.78
N LEU A 285 -0.89 -17.42 -6.88
CA LEU A 285 -0.15 -17.42 -5.62
C LEU A 285 1.36 -17.66 -5.84
N LEU A 286 1.76 -18.49 -6.79
CA LEU A 286 3.17 -18.66 -7.15
C LEU A 286 3.79 -17.37 -7.69
N VAL A 287 3.06 -16.62 -8.51
CA VAL A 287 3.52 -15.30 -9.01
C VAL A 287 3.65 -14.31 -7.87
N VAL A 288 2.73 -14.31 -6.90
CA VAL A 288 2.80 -13.41 -5.75
C VAL A 288 3.96 -13.77 -4.83
N LEU A 289 4.17 -15.05 -4.56
CA LEU A 289 5.31 -15.51 -3.77
C LEU A 289 6.64 -15.20 -4.46
N SER A 290 6.72 -15.35 -5.78
CA SER A 290 7.94 -14.99 -6.52
C SER A 290 8.17 -13.49 -6.51
N MET A 291 7.12 -12.67 -6.61
CA MET A 291 7.23 -11.22 -6.45
C MET A 291 7.65 -10.83 -5.03
N LEU A 292 7.09 -11.44 -3.99
CA LEU A 292 7.48 -11.18 -2.60
C LEU A 292 8.95 -11.54 -2.37
N ALA A 293 9.37 -12.72 -2.82
CA ALA A 293 10.77 -13.14 -2.76
C ALA A 293 11.67 -12.17 -3.54
N LEU A 294 11.27 -11.78 -4.76
CA LEU A 294 12.00 -10.81 -5.57
C LEU A 294 12.10 -9.46 -4.85
N THR A 295 11.03 -8.94 -4.24
CA THR A 295 11.04 -7.69 -3.48
C THR A 295 11.79 -7.77 -2.15
N ALA A 296 11.95 -8.98 -1.58
CA ALA A 296 12.76 -9.20 -0.40
C ALA A 296 14.26 -9.24 -0.74
N VAL A 297 14.60 -9.77 -1.92
CA VAL A 297 15.97 -9.81 -2.45
C VAL A 297 16.39 -8.44 -3.01
N LEU A 298 15.48 -7.73 -3.69
CA LEU A 298 15.67 -6.36 -4.14
C LEU A 298 15.61 -5.44 -2.91
N GLY A 299 16.76 -5.21 -2.29
CA GLY A 299 16.89 -4.43 -1.05
C GLY A 299 16.46 -2.96 -1.17
N PRO A 300 16.55 -2.17 -0.07
CA PRO A 300 16.15 -0.75 0.01
C PRO A 300 16.91 0.22 -0.91
N GLN A 301 17.79 -0.30 -1.78
CA GLN A 301 18.62 0.45 -2.70
C GLN A 301 18.06 0.45 -4.13
N VAL A 302 17.36 -0.60 -4.56
CA VAL A 302 16.73 -0.64 -5.90
C VAL A 302 15.37 0.02 -5.89
N LEU A 303 14.62 -0.09 -4.79
CA LEU A 303 13.31 0.52 -4.64
C LEU A 303 13.39 1.68 -3.65
N THR A 304 12.92 2.86 -4.06
CA THR A 304 12.77 3.97 -3.11
C THR A 304 11.68 3.64 -2.09
N LEU A 305 11.71 4.26 -0.91
CA LEU A 305 10.68 4.06 0.12
C LEU A 305 9.24 4.20 -0.46
N PRO A 306 8.92 5.23 -1.25
CA PRO A 306 7.64 5.34 -1.96
C PRO A 306 7.30 4.13 -2.86
N GLU A 307 8.28 3.62 -3.62
CA GLU A 307 8.10 2.47 -4.53
C GLU A 307 7.84 1.18 -3.75
N VAL A 308 8.56 0.96 -2.64
CA VAL A 308 8.36 -0.21 -1.74
C VAL A 308 6.94 -0.22 -1.19
N LEU A 309 6.42 0.93 -0.75
CA LEU A 309 5.06 1.04 -0.22
C LEU A 309 4.01 0.70 -1.27
N VAL A 310 4.13 1.24 -2.48
CA VAL A 310 3.22 0.94 -3.58
C VAL A 310 3.22 -0.55 -3.90
N VAL A 311 4.40 -1.16 -4.04
CA VAL A 311 4.53 -2.58 -4.37
C VAL A 311 3.97 -3.46 -3.25
N ARG A 312 4.29 -3.18 -1.98
CA ARG A 312 3.79 -3.94 -0.83
C ARG A 312 2.27 -3.81 -0.68
N ALA A 313 1.71 -2.63 -0.90
CA ALA A 313 0.26 -2.41 -0.87
C ALA A 313 -0.46 -3.23 -1.96
N LEU A 314 0.09 -3.26 -3.18
CA LEU A 314 -0.43 -4.08 -4.27
C LEU A 314 -0.34 -5.57 -3.96
N LEU A 315 0.80 -6.04 -3.46
CA LEU A 315 0.99 -7.44 -3.07
C LEU A 315 0.05 -7.85 -1.93
N LEU A 316 -0.16 -6.99 -0.93
CA LEU A 316 -1.11 -7.23 0.15
C LEU A 316 -2.54 -7.37 -0.38
N ALA A 317 -2.97 -6.48 -1.28
CA ALA A 317 -4.29 -6.57 -1.89
C ALA A 317 -4.49 -7.90 -2.65
N VAL A 318 -3.46 -8.37 -3.35
CA VAL A 318 -3.49 -9.67 -4.02
C VAL A 318 -3.54 -10.83 -3.02
N LEU A 319 -2.73 -10.79 -1.96
CA LEU A 319 -2.71 -11.82 -0.92
C LEU A 319 -4.07 -11.94 -0.22
N VAL A 320 -4.70 -10.82 0.12
CA VAL A 320 -6.04 -10.80 0.72
C VAL A 320 -7.08 -11.43 -0.23
N ALA A 321 -7.02 -11.11 -1.51
CA ALA A 321 -7.93 -11.67 -2.52
C ALA A 321 -7.72 -13.19 -2.72
N GLU A 322 -6.48 -13.68 -2.74
CA GLU A 322 -6.16 -15.10 -2.85
C GLU A 322 -6.51 -15.88 -1.56
N ALA A 323 -6.21 -15.31 -0.39
CA ALA A 323 -6.53 -15.90 0.91
C ALA A 323 -8.04 -16.09 1.07
N GLY A 324 -8.85 -15.07 0.75
CA GLY A 324 -10.31 -15.16 0.79
C GLY A 324 -10.85 -16.27 -0.12
N ALA A 325 -10.31 -16.42 -1.33
CA ALA A 325 -10.74 -17.46 -2.26
C ALA A 325 -10.32 -18.87 -1.82
N ARG A 326 -9.12 -19.04 -1.24
CA ARG A 326 -8.67 -20.34 -0.73
C ARG A 326 -9.45 -20.76 0.52
N LEU A 327 -9.77 -19.81 1.41
CA LEU A 327 -10.69 -20.05 2.52
C LEU A 327 -12.03 -20.60 2.01
N ALA A 328 -12.56 -20.03 0.91
CA ALA A 328 -13.80 -20.48 0.27
C ALA A 328 -13.67 -21.87 -0.42
N THR A 329 -12.49 -22.29 -0.86
CA THR A 329 -12.27 -23.67 -1.38
C THR A 329 -12.04 -24.69 -0.27
N LEU A 330 -11.33 -24.31 0.80
CA LEU A 330 -11.16 -25.11 2.01
C LEU A 330 -12.51 -25.40 2.67
N HIS A 331 -13.47 -24.48 2.60
CA HIS A 331 -14.85 -24.68 3.00
C HIS A 331 -15.51 -25.95 2.38
N ARG A 332 -15.13 -26.35 1.16
CA ARG A 332 -15.67 -27.56 0.49
C ARG A 332 -15.07 -28.87 1.01
N TRP A 333 -13.87 -28.83 1.61
CA TRP A 333 -13.14 -29.99 2.11
C TRP A 333 -13.11 -30.09 3.64
N ALA A 334 -13.31 -28.98 4.35
CA ALA A 334 -13.38 -28.88 5.80
C ALA A 334 -14.40 -29.83 6.47
N PRO A 335 -15.62 -30.10 5.92
CA PRO A 335 -16.53 -31.04 6.56
C PRO A 335 -16.04 -32.50 6.54
N ARG A 336 -14.96 -32.84 5.82
CA ARG A 336 -14.38 -34.20 5.79
C ARG A 336 -13.20 -34.41 6.74
N LEU A 337 -12.55 -33.35 7.21
CA LEU A 337 -11.34 -33.43 8.06
C LEU A 337 -11.56 -32.92 9.49
N ALA A 338 -12.48 -31.96 9.70
CA ALA A 338 -12.77 -31.41 11.02
C ALA A 338 -13.69 -32.29 11.89
N GLY A 339 -14.30 -33.33 11.30
CA GLY A 339 -15.23 -34.23 12.01
C GLY A 339 -14.58 -35.27 12.93
N MET A 340 -13.26 -35.50 12.85
CA MET A 340 -12.62 -36.59 13.61
C MET A 340 -11.91 -36.18 14.91
N PRO A 341 -11.26 -35.00 15.05
CA PRO A 341 -10.65 -34.63 16.32
C PRO A 341 -11.51 -33.70 17.19
N LEU A 342 -12.50 -32.98 16.62
CA LEU A 342 -13.32 -32.02 17.36
C LEU A 342 -14.44 -32.70 18.18
N VAL A 343 -14.94 -33.86 17.73
CA VAL A 343 -15.96 -34.65 18.45
C VAL A 343 -15.39 -35.25 19.75
N GLY A 344 -14.10 -35.62 19.76
CA GLY A 344 -13.42 -36.09 20.97
C GLY A 344 -13.17 -34.97 21.99
N LEU A 345 -12.81 -33.78 21.52
CA LEU A 345 -12.59 -32.60 22.38
C LEU A 345 -13.91 -32.00 22.91
N LEU A 346 -14.99 -32.01 22.11
CA LEU A 346 -16.31 -31.55 22.54
C LEU A 346 -17.04 -32.56 23.44
N ALA A 347 -16.80 -33.87 23.28
CA ALA A 347 -17.32 -34.88 24.20
C ALA A 347 -16.75 -34.70 25.63
N GLY A 348 -15.50 -34.25 25.76
CA GLY A 348 -14.90 -33.94 27.06
C GLY A 348 -15.49 -32.69 27.75
N VAL A 349 -15.91 -31.69 26.97
CA VAL A 349 -16.50 -30.45 27.51
C VAL A 349 -18.00 -30.59 27.81
N LEU A 350 -18.71 -31.43 27.07
CA LEU A 350 -20.13 -31.73 27.33
C LEU A 350 -20.36 -32.54 28.61
N VAL A 351 -19.39 -33.36 29.04
CA VAL A 351 -19.51 -34.17 30.28
C VAL A 351 -19.37 -33.33 31.55
N PHE A 352 -18.76 -32.14 31.49
CA PHE A 352 -18.64 -31.23 32.65
C PHE A 352 -19.69 -30.11 32.71
N GLY A 353 -20.53 -29.94 31.67
CA GLY A 353 -21.46 -28.81 31.54
C GLY A 353 -22.93 -29.09 31.88
N THR A 354 -23.36 -30.34 32.07
CA THR A 354 -24.77 -30.66 32.34
C THR A 354 -24.97 -31.25 33.73
N ALA A 355 -24.68 -30.44 34.74
CA ALA A 355 -25.22 -30.63 36.09
C ALA A 355 -26.15 -29.46 36.43
N GLN A 356 -27.27 -29.36 35.69
CA GLN A 356 -28.47 -28.65 36.11
C GLN A 356 -29.63 -29.05 35.19
N GLN A 357 -30.47 -29.97 35.67
CA GLN A 357 -31.80 -30.20 35.12
C GLN A 357 -32.67 -28.98 35.43
N THR A 358 -33.45 -28.52 34.46
CA THR A 358 -34.65 -27.71 34.72
C THR A 358 -35.88 -28.54 34.36
N PRO A 359 -36.97 -28.45 35.15
CA PRO A 359 -38.19 -29.22 34.93
C PRO A 359 -38.94 -28.75 33.66
N PRO A 360 -39.77 -29.61 33.05
CA PRO A 360 -40.44 -29.27 31.79
C PRO A 360 -41.47 -28.15 32.01
N ALA A 361 -41.26 -27.02 31.33
CA ALA A 361 -42.21 -25.92 31.28
C ALA A 361 -43.41 -26.29 30.39
N THR A 362 -44.61 -25.97 30.88
CA THR A 362 -45.89 -26.08 30.20
C THR A 362 -45.97 -25.15 28.99
N ALA A 363 -46.70 -25.59 27.97
CA ALA A 363 -46.77 -25.01 26.63
C ALA A 363 -47.59 -23.70 26.51
N GLU A 364 -47.22 -22.65 27.26
CA GLU A 364 -47.84 -21.31 27.11
C GLU A 364 -46.86 -20.13 26.86
N ASP A 365 -45.53 -20.29 26.96
CA ASP A 365 -44.57 -19.16 26.83
C ASP A 365 -43.97 -18.94 25.42
N ALA A 366 -44.65 -19.37 24.36
CA ALA A 366 -44.11 -19.37 22.99
C ALA A 366 -44.19 -18.02 22.24
N ASN A 367 -44.28 -16.88 22.95
CA ASN A 367 -44.26 -15.57 22.27
C ASN A 367 -43.26 -14.60 22.92
N SER A 368 -42.26 -14.18 22.13
CA SER A 368 -41.17 -13.23 22.43
C SER A 368 -39.91 -13.74 23.16
N GLN A 369 -39.39 -14.93 22.83
CA GLN A 369 -38.04 -15.28 23.30
C GLN A 369 -36.96 -14.52 22.50
N ALA A 370 -36.37 -13.50 23.14
CA ALA A 370 -35.16 -12.84 22.66
C ALA A 370 -34.00 -13.84 22.61
N SER A 371 -33.47 -14.12 21.42
CA SER A 371 -32.29 -14.98 21.26
C SER A 371 -31.08 -14.35 21.93
N ARG A 372 -30.40 -15.14 22.78
CA ARG A 372 -29.17 -14.74 23.46
C ARG A 372 -28.00 -15.48 22.81
N THR A 373 -26.97 -14.75 22.46
CA THR A 373 -25.74 -15.33 21.90
C THR A 373 -24.56 -14.97 22.80
N THR A 374 -23.77 -15.95 23.20
CA THR A 374 -22.52 -15.73 23.94
C THR A 374 -21.35 -15.74 22.96
N ILE A 375 -20.45 -14.76 23.06
CA ILE A 375 -19.24 -14.64 22.27
C ILE A 375 -18.06 -14.78 23.21
N VAL A 376 -17.14 -15.70 22.90
CA VAL A 376 -15.90 -15.90 23.63
C VAL A 376 -14.74 -15.54 22.72
N THR A 377 -13.90 -14.62 23.15
CA THR A 377 -12.76 -14.12 22.39
C THR A 377 -11.48 -14.42 23.16
N GLY A 378 -10.45 -14.90 22.46
CA GLY A 378 -9.11 -15.05 22.99
C GLY A 378 -8.08 -14.52 22.01
N GLY A 379 -6.99 -13.92 22.47
CA GLY A 379 -5.99 -13.37 21.57
C GLY A 379 -4.64 -13.07 22.20
N VAL A 380 -3.71 -12.69 21.33
CA VAL A 380 -2.37 -12.22 21.69
C VAL A 380 -2.10 -10.89 21.02
N LEU A 381 -1.40 -10.01 21.72
CA LEU A 381 -0.99 -8.69 21.25
C LEU A 381 0.50 -8.50 21.46
N GLY A 382 1.11 -7.79 20.51
CA GLY A 382 2.52 -7.44 20.49
C GLY A 382 2.68 -6.00 20.05
N ASN A 383 3.45 -5.21 20.79
CA ASN A 383 3.80 -3.84 20.43
C ASN A 383 5.30 -3.65 20.54
N TYR A 384 5.90 -3.04 19.53
CA TYR A 384 7.30 -2.68 19.47
C TYR A 384 7.43 -1.21 19.12
N HIS A 385 8.17 -0.47 19.93
CA HIS A 385 8.38 0.95 19.74
C HIS A 385 9.82 1.34 20.08
N GLU A 386 10.49 2.03 19.16
CA GLU A 386 11.83 2.57 19.38
C GLU A 386 11.81 4.10 19.20
N SER A 387 12.44 4.82 20.14
CA SER A 387 12.50 6.29 20.13
C SER A 387 13.86 6.82 20.59
N GLU A 388 14.21 8.02 20.15
CA GLU A 388 15.37 8.74 20.64
C GLU A 388 14.93 10.05 21.28
N GLN A 389 15.32 10.29 22.53
CA GLN A 389 14.91 11.48 23.28
C GLN A 389 16.11 12.18 23.90
N SER A 390 16.10 13.51 23.92
CA SER A 390 17.09 14.31 24.64
C SER A 390 16.67 14.44 26.10
N ILE A 391 17.48 13.92 27.02
CA ILE A 391 17.30 14.17 28.45
C ILE A 391 18.11 15.42 28.81
N LEU A 392 17.46 16.37 29.46
CA LEU A 392 18.12 17.48 30.15
C LEU A 392 18.59 16.95 31.51
N SER A 393 19.90 16.79 31.72
CA SER A 393 20.42 16.53 33.06
C SER A 393 20.19 17.77 33.94
N SER A 394 19.79 17.53 35.21
CA SER A 394 19.08 18.51 36.02
C SER A 394 19.92 19.64 36.66
N ASN A 395 19.21 20.74 36.93
CA ASN A 395 19.34 21.75 38.00
C ASN A 395 20.65 22.50 38.29
N SER A 396 21.69 22.39 37.48
CA SER A 396 22.93 23.17 37.70
C SER A 396 23.32 24.05 36.51
N GLY A 397 22.42 24.93 36.05
CA GLY A 397 22.72 26.12 35.24
C GLY A 397 23.41 25.95 33.86
N CYS A 398 23.95 24.78 33.55
CA CYS A 398 24.71 24.44 32.37
C CYS A 398 24.31 23.01 31.94
N GLY A 399 23.09 22.85 31.43
CA GLY A 399 22.57 21.55 31.00
C GLY A 399 23.06 21.16 29.61
N GLY A 400 23.97 20.19 29.52
CA GLY A 400 24.20 19.44 28.29
C GLY A 400 23.02 18.50 28.03
N SER A 401 22.52 18.46 26.79
CA SER A 401 21.49 17.50 26.35
C SER A 401 22.17 16.18 25.98
N GLN A 402 21.81 15.07 26.65
CA GLN A 402 22.25 13.72 26.27
C GLN A 402 21.11 13.00 25.54
N ARG A 403 21.42 12.35 24.41
CA ARG A 403 20.44 11.54 23.65
C ARG A 403 20.33 10.15 24.26
N LEU A 404 19.12 9.68 24.49
CA LEU A 404 18.79 8.35 24.96
C LEU A 404 18.00 7.62 23.87
N ALA A 405 18.45 6.44 23.47
CA ALA A 405 17.70 5.48 22.68
C ALA A 405 16.86 4.59 23.60
N LEU A 406 15.57 4.50 23.32
CA LEU A 406 14.58 3.77 24.09
C LEU A 406 13.95 2.70 23.19
N GLN A 407 13.90 1.47 23.67
CA GLN A 407 13.23 0.36 23.01
C GLN A 407 12.19 -0.24 23.95
N GLN A 408 10.92 -0.12 23.60
CA GLN A 408 9.78 -0.66 24.34
C GLN A 408 9.19 -1.87 23.59
N GLN A 409 9.01 -2.97 24.31
CA GLN A 409 8.36 -4.19 23.83
C GLN A 409 7.23 -4.56 24.77
N VAL A 410 6.03 -4.81 24.24
CA VAL A 410 4.87 -5.25 25.02
C VAL A 410 4.34 -6.54 24.42
N TYR A 411 4.09 -7.53 25.28
CA TYR A 411 3.42 -8.77 24.92
C TYR A 411 2.31 -9.02 25.91
N ALA A 412 1.09 -9.27 25.43
CA ALA A 412 -0.01 -9.67 26.32
C ALA A 412 -0.90 -10.72 25.67
N ALA A 413 -1.58 -11.48 26.52
CA ALA A 413 -2.57 -12.46 26.13
C ALA A 413 -3.77 -12.34 27.06
N GLY A 414 -4.94 -12.65 26.53
CA GLY A 414 -6.17 -12.49 27.28
C GLY A 414 -7.38 -13.01 26.55
N GLY A 415 -8.52 -12.81 27.18
CA GLY A 415 -9.80 -13.15 26.60
C GLY A 415 -10.93 -12.30 27.14
N GLU A 416 -12.01 -12.26 26.40
CA GLU A 416 -13.24 -11.57 26.77
C GLU A 416 -14.46 -12.42 26.48
N ILE A 417 -15.51 -12.20 27.27
CA ILE A 417 -16.81 -12.84 27.11
C ILE A 417 -17.82 -11.73 26.89
N ALA A 418 -18.65 -11.88 25.85
CA ALA A 418 -19.73 -10.96 25.55
C ALA A 418 -21.05 -11.69 25.38
N MET A 419 -22.14 -11.06 25.82
CA MET A 419 -23.51 -11.54 25.67
C MET A 419 -24.27 -10.57 24.78
N GLU A 420 -24.67 -11.06 23.61
CA GLU A 420 -25.46 -10.35 22.61
C GLU A 420 -26.94 -10.71 22.80
N LYS A 421 -27.77 -9.69 22.97
CA LYS A 421 -29.23 -9.79 23.02
C LYS A 421 -29.81 -9.18 21.76
N ALA A 422 -30.55 -9.98 21.00
CA ALA A 422 -31.32 -9.48 19.85
C ALA A 422 -32.62 -8.80 20.34
N GLU A 423 -32.88 -7.59 19.84
CA GLU A 423 -34.09 -6.82 20.10
C GLU A 423 -35.02 -6.86 18.86
N PRO A 424 -36.32 -6.58 19.01
CA PRO A 424 -37.23 -6.43 17.88
C PRO A 424 -36.73 -5.36 16.89
N ALA A 425 -37.00 -5.54 15.60
CA ALA A 425 -36.56 -4.67 14.50
C ALA A 425 -35.07 -4.74 14.09
N GLY A 426 -34.33 -5.80 14.49
CA GLY A 426 -32.96 -6.05 13.99
C GLY A 426 -31.85 -5.36 14.78
N ASN A 427 -32.20 -4.64 15.85
CA ASN A 427 -31.23 -4.04 16.76
C ASN A 427 -30.60 -5.12 17.65
N THR A 428 -29.34 -4.94 18.03
CA THR A 428 -28.65 -5.81 18.97
C THR A 428 -27.96 -4.99 20.05
N THR A 429 -28.04 -5.48 21.29
CA THR A 429 -27.30 -4.92 22.42
C THR A 429 -26.36 -5.98 22.95
N THR A 430 -25.06 -5.69 22.96
CA THR A 430 -24.01 -6.59 23.44
C THR A 430 -23.38 -6.02 24.70
N TRP A 431 -23.26 -6.84 25.74
CA TRP A 431 -22.53 -6.53 26.96
C TRP A 431 -21.34 -7.45 27.06
N GLY A 432 -20.15 -6.91 27.25
CA GLY A 432 -18.95 -7.72 27.33
C GLY A 432 -17.97 -7.23 28.37
N GLY A 433 -17.07 -8.12 28.74
CA GLY A 433 -15.93 -7.79 29.58
C GLY A 433 -14.80 -8.79 29.38
N GLY A 434 -13.58 -8.34 29.62
CA GLY A 434 -12.40 -9.15 29.41
C GLY A 434 -11.29 -8.87 30.41
N LEU A 435 -10.33 -9.78 30.41
CA LEU A 435 -9.12 -9.68 31.19
C LEU A 435 -7.93 -10.01 30.29
N TRP A 436 -6.96 -9.10 30.28
CA TRP A 436 -5.72 -9.23 29.53
C TRP A 436 -4.55 -9.03 30.48
N VAL A 437 -3.57 -9.93 30.38
CA VAL A 437 -2.37 -9.91 31.20
C VAL A 437 -1.17 -9.95 30.28
N GLY A 438 -0.19 -9.10 30.55
CA GLY A 438 0.99 -8.99 29.72
C GLY A 438 2.20 -8.51 30.50
N GLN A 439 3.28 -8.36 29.75
CA GLN A 439 4.53 -7.84 30.23
C GLN A 439 5.06 -6.82 29.24
N GLN A 440 5.61 -5.75 29.79
CA GLN A 440 6.33 -4.74 29.05
C GLN A 440 7.80 -4.76 29.46
N ASN A 441 8.68 -4.77 28.48
CA ASN A 441 10.12 -4.59 28.64
C ASN A 441 10.52 -3.26 28.02
N ILE A 442 11.31 -2.45 28.72
CA ILE A 442 11.85 -1.20 28.20
C ILE A 442 13.35 -1.18 28.38
N ASP A 443 14.10 -1.11 27.29
CA ASP A 443 15.54 -1.00 27.28
C ASP A 443 15.95 0.44 26.95
N ALA A 444 16.76 1.05 27.82
CA ALA A 444 17.27 2.40 27.68
C ALA A 444 18.79 2.39 27.49
N GLN A 445 19.28 3.03 26.43
CA GLN A 445 20.71 3.15 26.13
C GLN A 445 21.09 4.58 25.80
N THR A 446 22.25 5.04 26.24
CA THR A 446 22.75 6.38 25.90
C THR A 446 23.41 6.37 24.52
N VAL A 447 23.08 7.34 23.67
CA VAL A 447 23.63 7.44 22.31
C VAL A 447 24.88 8.35 22.34
N PRO A 448 26.04 7.91 21.85
CA PRO A 448 27.24 8.74 21.77
C PRO A 448 27.04 9.91 20.81
N ILE A 449 27.44 11.13 21.22
CA ILE A 449 27.36 12.32 20.35
C ILE A 449 28.63 12.37 19.48
N PRO A 450 28.52 12.45 18.14
CA PRO A 450 29.68 12.67 17.28
C PRO A 450 30.28 14.05 17.55
N ASN A 451 31.56 14.10 17.96
CA ASN A 451 32.36 15.31 18.23
C ASN A 451 32.04 16.11 19.51
N GLY A 452 31.32 15.54 20.48
CA GLY A 452 31.09 16.14 21.80
C GLY A 452 31.91 15.46 22.91
N SER A 453 32.10 16.15 24.03
CA SER A 453 32.78 15.68 25.26
C SER A 453 32.36 14.27 25.69
N THR A 454 33.27 13.56 26.35
CA THR A 454 33.17 12.17 26.81
C THR A 454 31.77 11.79 27.29
N PRO A 455 31.16 10.71 26.77
CA PRO A 455 29.85 10.25 27.21
C PRO A 455 29.90 9.90 28.70
N ILE A 456 28.90 10.32 29.46
CA ILE A 456 28.59 9.68 30.74
C ILE A 456 28.10 8.29 30.37
N LEU A 457 28.96 7.29 30.51
CA LEU A 457 28.63 5.87 30.34
C LEU A 457 27.67 5.46 31.46
N GLY A 458 26.39 5.76 31.29
CA GLY A 458 25.32 5.09 32.03
C GLY A 458 25.24 3.64 31.56
N GLN A 459 25.21 2.70 32.49
CA GLN A 459 24.90 1.31 32.16
C GLN A 459 23.53 1.24 31.46
N PRO A 460 23.34 0.37 30.46
CA PRO A 460 22.03 0.15 29.87
C PRO A 460 21.06 -0.33 30.97
N GLU A 461 19.96 0.39 31.15
CA GLU A 461 18.92 0.01 32.10
C GLU A 461 17.80 -0.70 31.36
N SER A 462 17.44 -1.90 31.83
CA SER A 462 16.31 -2.67 31.32
C SER A 462 15.25 -2.78 32.41
N PHE A 463 14.04 -2.34 32.08
CA PHE A 463 12.89 -2.34 32.97
C PHE A 463 11.87 -3.37 32.53
N LYS A 464 11.27 -4.06 33.48
CA LYS A 464 10.19 -5.02 33.24
C LYS A 464 9.01 -4.67 34.11
N GLU A 465 7.84 -4.48 33.49
CA GLU A 465 6.60 -4.22 34.20
C GLU A 465 5.49 -5.17 33.76
N VAL A 466 4.65 -5.56 34.71
CA VAL A 466 3.47 -6.38 34.43
C VAL A 466 2.31 -5.47 34.07
N LEU A 467 1.68 -5.78 32.95
CA LEU A 467 0.49 -5.09 32.47
C LEU A 467 -0.74 -5.93 32.75
N VAL A 468 -1.80 -5.29 33.23
CA VAL A 468 -3.09 -5.94 33.49
C VAL A 468 -4.18 -4.98 33.05
N ASP A 469 -5.07 -5.45 32.19
CA ASP A 469 -6.25 -4.73 31.74
C ASP A 469 -7.50 -5.56 32.05
N ALA A 470 -8.36 -5.01 32.89
CA ALA A 470 -9.71 -5.50 33.08
C ALA A 470 -10.66 -4.46 32.49
N HIS A 471 -11.40 -4.86 31.45
CA HIS A 471 -12.29 -3.94 30.75
C HIS A 471 -13.72 -4.45 30.69
N ILE A 472 -14.65 -3.51 30.70
CA ILE A 472 -16.08 -3.75 30.52
C ILE A 472 -16.60 -2.82 29.45
N TYR A 473 -17.53 -3.30 28.63
CA TYR A 473 -18.08 -2.53 27.54
C TYR A 473 -19.54 -2.89 27.24
N ARG A 474 -20.21 -1.93 26.63
CA ARG A 474 -21.52 -2.09 26.04
C ARG A 474 -21.48 -1.61 24.61
N GLU A 475 -21.97 -2.45 23.70
CA GLU A 475 -22.11 -2.17 22.28
C GLU A 475 -23.58 -2.23 21.87
N VAL A 476 -24.00 -1.29 21.04
CA VAL A 476 -25.38 -1.16 20.56
C VAL A 476 -25.36 -1.01 19.05
N HIS A 477 -26.04 -1.91 18.36
CA HIS A 477 -26.31 -1.87 16.93
C HIS A 477 -27.70 -1.30 16.69
N ARG A 478 -27.80 -0.22 15.91
CA ARG A 478 -29.08 0.34 15.47
C ARG A 478 -29.18 0.37 13.96
N GLN A 479 -30.21 -0.30 13.45
CA GLN A 479 -30.55 -0.28 12.03
C GLN A 479 -31.55 0.86 11.74
N HIS A 480 -31.17 1.79 10.85
CA HIS A 480 -32.08 2.79 10.29
C HIS A 480 -32.31 2.53 8.81
N SER A 481 -33.37 3.11 8.23
CA SER A 481 -33.71 2.94 6.81
C SER A 481 -32.63 3.45 5.84
N TRP A 482 -31.72 4.31 6.28
CA TRP A 482 -30.74 5.02 5.44
C TRP A 482 -29.28 4.78 5.87
N PHE A 483 -29.02 4.19 7.05
CA PHE A 483 -27.70 3.79 7.52
C PHE A 483 -27.82 2.83 8.71
N ASN A 484 -26.77 2.09 9.04
CA ASN A 484 -26.66 1.38 10.32
C ASN A 484 -25.58 2.05 11.18
N LEU A 485 -25.81 2.10 12.48
CA LEU A 485 -24.92 2.71 13.47
C LEU A 485 -24.56 1.68 14.54
N ASP A 486 -23.26 1.42 14.70
CA ASP A 486 -22.71 0.70 15.84
C ASP A 486 -22.10 1.71 16.78
N SER A 487 -22.39 1.61 18.07
CA SER A 487 -21.79 2.45 19.09
C SER A 487 -21.37 1.59 20.28
N ARG A 488 -20.12 1.70 20.69
CA ARG A 488 -19.55 1.00 21.84
C ARG A 488 -18.96 1.99 22.82
N VAL A 489 -19.26 1.78 24.08
CA VAL A 489 -18.73 2.56 25.21
C VAL A 489 -18.23 1.57 26.26
N GLY A 490 -17.03 1.79 26.75
CA GLY A 490 -16.40 0.92 27.73
C GLY A 490 -15.41 1.64 28.62
N LEU A 491 -14.79 0.87 29.51
CA LEU A 491 -13.81 1.34 30.46
C LEU A 491 -12.76 0.26 30.67
N HIS A 492 -11.49 0.63 30.53
CA HIS A 492 -10.32 -0.17 30.87
C HIS A 492 -9.80 0.24 32.24
N VAL A 493 -9.54 -0.73 33.11
CA VAL A 493 -9.04 -0.51 34.47
C VAL A 493 -7.88 -1.46 34.74
N GLY A 494 -6.76 -0.94 35.23
CA GLY A 494 -5.62 -1.74 35.64
C GLY A 494 -4.28 -1.07 35.40
N SER A 495 -3.22 -1.88 35.29
CA SER A 495 -1.89 -1.39 34.92
C SER A 495 -1.77 -1.39 33.39
N LEU A 496 -2.29 -0.34 32.76
CA LEU A 496 -2.38 -0.28 31.29
C LEU A 496 -1.05 0.11 30.63
N GLY A 497 -0.05 0.57 31.39
CA GLY A 497 1.30 0.88 30.90
C GLY A 497 1.33 2.00 29.85
N TYR A 498 1.64 3.23 30.26
CA TYR A 498 1.96 4.33 29.34
C TYR A 498 3.12 5.13 29.94
N PHE A 499 4.25 5.20 29.25
CA PHE A 499 5.43 5.91 29.74
C PHE A 499 5.75 7.08 28.82
N SER A 500 5.78 8.27 29.40
CA SER A 500 6.29 9.47 28.76
C SER A 500 7.53 9.93 29.53
N TYR A 501 8.69 10.01 28.88
CA TYR A 501 9.97 10.34 29.54
C TYR A 501 10.19 11.87 29.70
N PHE A 502 9.12 12.65 29.85
CA PHE A 502 9.22 14.11 30.00
C PHE A 502 9.40 14.52 31.47
N GLY A 503 10.54 15.13 31.79
CA GLY A 503 10.74 15.85 33.04
C GLY A 503 12.01 15.46 33.81
N SER A 504 12.49 16.36 34.67
CA SER A 504 13.70 16.21 35.51
C SER A 504 13.51 15.25 36.71
N GLY A 505 12.66 14.24 36.57
CA GLY A 505 12.36 13.26 37.61
C GLY A 505 11.63 12.07 37.00
N GLU A 506 12.08 10.86 37.34
CA GLU A 506 11.45 9.59 36.95
C GLU A 506 9.95 9.62 37.28
N THR A 507 9.11 9.96 36.31
CA THR A 507 7.65 9.90 36.48
C THR A 507 7.12 8.72 35.68
N ARG A 508 7.35 7.53 36.25
CA ARG A 508 6.66 6.28 35.89
C ARG A 508 5.19 6.47 36.22
N LYS A 509 4.32 6.61 35.21
CA LYS A 509 2.90 6.84 35.44
C LYS A 509 2.06 5.89 34.60
N SER A 510 1.84 4.67 35.11
CA SER A 510 0.80 3.80 34.57
C SER A 510 -0.55 4.53 34.67
N THR A 511 -1.32 4.53 33.59
CA THR A 511 -2.65 5.14 33.59
C THR A 511 -3.62 4.09 34.14
N PRO A 512 -4.24 4.30 35.31
CA PRO A 512 -5.03 3.27 35.97
C PRO A 512 -6.40 3.05 35.30
N ILE A 513 -6.91 4.06 34.57
CA ILE A 513 -8.25 4.07 33.99
C ILE A 513 -8.21 4.75 32.63
N ILE A 514 -8.73 4.10 31.58
CA ILE A 514 -8.85 4.67 30.23
C ILE A 514 -10.26 4.41 29.69
N PRO A 515 -10.97 5.43 29.18
CA PRO A 515 -12.27 5.23 28.55
C PRO A 515 -12.11 4.60 27.15
N GLU A 516 -13.04 3.72 26.81
CA GLU A 516 -13.18 3.12 25.47
C GLU A 516 -14.40 3.73 24.76
N PHE A 517 -14.22 4.14 23.51
CA PHE A 517 -15.31 4.61 22.65
C PHE A 517 -15.11 4.12 21.22
N MET A 518 -16.16 3.61 20.58
CA MET A 518 -16.15 3.31 19.16
C MET A 518 -17.49 3.69 18.54
N THR A 519 -17.43 4.30 17.37
CA THR A 519 -18.58 4.57 16.52
C THR A 519 -18.30 4.05 15.11
N ARG A 520 -19.23 3.27 14.57
CA ARG A 520 -19.19 2.79 13.19
C ARG A 520 -20.47 3.15 12.48
N MET A 521 -20.35 3.78 11.33
CA MET A 521 -21.47 4.11 10.45
C MET A 521 -21.33 3.34 9.14
N SER A 522 -22.35 2.57 8.77
CA SER A 522 -22.36 1.79 7.53
C SER A 522 -23.55 2.14 6.65
N LEU A 523 -23.37 2.02 5.33
CA LEU A 523 -24.49 2.12 4.38
C LEU A 523 -25.47 0.95 4.60
N PRO A 524 -26.76 1.09 4.21
CA PRO A 524 -27.74 0.01 4.33
C PRO A 524 -27.33 -1.27 3.60
N SER A 525 -26.56 -1.15 2.52
CA SER A 525 -26.00 -2.28 1.77
C SER A 525 -24.91 -3.04 2.54
N GLY A 526 -24.38 -2.47 3.63
CA GLY A 526 -23.27 -3.01 4.41
C GLY A 526 -21.93 -3.04 3.67
N VAL A 527 -21.86 -2.52 2.43
CA VAL A 527 -20.65 -2.66 1.59
C VAL A 527 -19.53 -1.73 2.04
N LEU A 528 -19.86 -0.52 2.51
CA LEU A 528 -18.91 0.49 2.96
C LEU A 528 -19.30 0.99 4.35
N PHE A 529 -18.31 1.23 5.19
CA PHE A 529 -18.48 1.81 6.51
C PHE A 529 -17.30 2.70 6.89
N GLY A 530 -17.57 3.70 7.72
CA GLY A 530 -16.55 4.50 8.40
C GLY A 530 -16.53 4.14 9.89
N GLN A 531 -15.35 4.09 10.48
CA GLN A 531 -15.17 3.81 11.90
C GLN A 531 -14.24 4.84 12.54
N ALA A 532 -14.64 5.37 13.69
CA ALA A 532 -13.81 6.17 14.56
C ALA A 532 -13.80 5.55 15.95
N ASP A 533 -12.62 5.39 16.54
CA ASP A 533 -12.48 4.78 17.86
C ASP A 533 -11.35 5.38 18.70
N LEU A 534 -11.52 5.19 20.01
CA LEU A 534 -10.63 5.59 21.09
C LEU A 534 -10.47 4.35 21.97
N CYS A 535 -9.25 3.81 22.02
CA CYS A 535 -8.88 2.68 22.86
C CYS A 535 -9.78 1.45 22.68
N TYR A 536 -10.22 1.17 21.45
CA TYR A 536 -11.12 0.06 21.16
C TYR A 536 -10.46 -1.30 21.39
N GLY A 537 -10.92 -2.01 22.42
CA GLY A 537 -10.33 -3.27 22.88
C GLY A 537 -8.96 -3.13 23.54
N ALA A 538 -8.55 -4.20 24.24
CA ALA A 538 -7.33 -4.24 25.03
C ALA A 538 -6.05 -3.99 24.21
N GLU A 539 -6.00 -4.38 22.93
CA GLU A 539 -4.87 -4.15 22.02
C GLU A 539 -4.59 -2.68 21.73
N ASN A 540 -5.60 -1.83 21.90
CA ASN A 540 -5.52 -0.40 21.65
C ASN A 540 -5.53 0.41 22.95
N ALA A 541 -5.62 -0.23 24.11
CA ALA A 541 -5.54 0.39 25.43
C ALA A 541 -4.25 0.01 26.19
N LEU A 542 -3.80 -1.24 26.03
CA LEU A 542 -2.68 -1.83 26.78
C LEU A 542 -1.31 -1.49 26.14
N GLY A 543 -0.38 -1.03 26.97
CA GLY A 543 0.99 -0.64 26.66
C GLY A 543 1.11 0.68 25.87
N SER A 544 0.08 1.04 25.12
CA SER A 544 0.10 2.19 24.22
C SER A 544 -1.30 2.49 23.68
N TYR A 545 -2.00 3.44 24.32
CA TYR A 545 -3.36 3.76 23.92
C TYR A 545 -3.43 4.40 22.52
N THR A 546 -4.44 4.06 21.73
CA THR A 546 -4.58 4.54 20.35
C THR A 546 -5.96 5.09 20.04
N THR A 547 -5.97 6.10 19.19
CA THR A 547 -7.16 6.66 18.55
C THR A 547 -7.11 6.31 17.07
N ARG A 548 -8.20 5.81 16.47
CA ARG A 548 -8.18 5.43 15.06
C ARG A 548 -9.35 6.00 14.30
N TYR A 549 -9.10 6.28 13.02
CA TYR A 549 -10.08 6.74 12.05
C TYR A 549 -9.85 5.98 10.76
N GLY A 550 -10.86 5.28 10.27
CA GLY A 550 -10.70 4.42 9.09
C GLY A 550 -11.95 4.28 8.25
N LEU A 551 -11.72 3.86 7.02
CA LEU A 551 -12.76 3.46 6.07
C LEU A 551 -12.61 1.98 5.80
N GLY A 552 -13.73 1.27 5.86
CA GLY A 552 -13.78 -0.16 5.70
C GLY A 552 -14.83 -0.61 4.69
N SER A 553 -14.67 -1.86 4.24
CA SER A 553 -15.59 -2.51 3.34
C SER A 553 -15.79 -3.97 3.73
N ASN A 554 -17.03 -4.43 3.64
CA ASN A 554 -17.36 -5.85 3.75
C ASN A 554 -17.10 -6.63 2.45
N LEU A 555 -16.51 -5.97 1.43
CA LEU A 555 -16.16 -6.54 0.12
C LEU A 555 -17.35 -7.20 -0.61
N GLY A 556 -18.58 -6.85 -0.25
CA GLY A 556 -19.81 -7.45 -0.79
C GLY A 556 -20.04 -8.90 -0.34
N LEU A 557 -19.29 -9.38 0.67
CA LEU A 557 -19.45 -10.72 1.22
C LEU A 557 -20.56 -10.73 2.27
N SER A 558 -21.55 -11.62 2.11
CA SER A 558 -22.63 -11.83 3.10
C SER A 558 -22.16 -12.56 4.36
N THR A 559 -20.89 -12.94 4.43
CA THR A 559 -20.31 -13.78 5.48
C THR A 559 -19.88 -13.03 6.74
N GLY A 560 -20.08 -11.70 6.82
CA GLY A 560 -19.62 -10.89 7.95
C GLY A 560 -18.10 -10.68 7.95
N THR A 561 -17.48 -10.78 6.78
CA THR A 561 -16.05 -10.51 6.59
C THR A 561 -15.87 -9.03 6.28
N SER A 562 -14.98 -8.35 6.99
CA SER A 562 -14.73 -6.91 6.81
C SER A 562 -13.24 -6.59 6.78
N VAL A 563 -12.87 -5.52 6.08
CA VAL A 563 -11.51 -4.96 6.10
C VAL A 563 -11.63 -3.48 6.38
N LEU A 564 -10.80 -2.97 7.28
CA LEU A 564 -10.74 -1.58 7.70
C LEU A 564 -9.30 -1.08 7.55
N VAL A 565 -9.13 0.07 6.91
CA VAL A 565 -7.82 0.71 6.73
C VAL A 565 -7.95 2.17 7.14
N GLY A 566 -6.93 2.71 7.80
CA GLY A 566 -7.00 4.08 8.25
C GLY A 566 -5.76 4.62 8.93
N TYR A 567 -5.99 5.73 9.61
CA TYR A 567 -5.01 6.44 10.41
C TYR A 567 -5.23 6.11 11.89
N ALA A 568 -4.14 5.77 12.59
CA ALA A 568 -4.10 5.57 14.02
C ALA A 568 -3.15 6.59 14.65
N ASN A 569 -3.50 7.12 15.81
CA ASN A 569 -2.68 8.04 16.56
C ASN A 569 -2.44 7.49 17.96
N SER A 570 -1.17 7.38 18.30
CA SER A 570 -0.64 6.81 19.53
C SER A 570 0.36 7.81 20.09
N PRO A 571 0.20 8.38 21.28
CA PRO A 571 1.00 9.52 21.73
C PRO A 571 2.41 9.11 22.21
N HIS A 572 3.20 8.55 21.30
CA HIS A 572 4.60 8.14 21.49
C HIS A 572 5.48 9.02 20.59
N GLN A 573 6.67 9.40 21.06
CA GLN A 573 7.66 10.09 20.22
C GLN A 573 8.55 9.06 19.51
N PRO A 574 9.10 9.33 18.32
CA PRO A 574 9.11 10.61 17.61
C PRO A 574 7.86 10.87 16.76
N SER A 575 7.12 9.83 16.34
CA SER A 575 5.91 9.96 15.52
C SER A 575 4.69 9.45 16.25
N PRO A 576 3.70 10.31 16.53
CA PRO A 576 2.43 9.86 17.11
C PRO A 576 1.50 9.23 16.06
N SER A 577 1.80 9.42 14.77
CA SER A 577 1.00 8.95 13.64
C SER A 577 1.41 7.56 13.16
N LEU A 578 0.41 6.69 12.98
CA LEU A 578 0.51 5.32 12.45
C LEU A 578 -0.52 5.14 11.32
N GLY A 579 -0.18 4.36 10.30
CA GLY A 579 -1.16 3.76 9.41
C GLY A 579 -1.57 2.40 9.95
N PHE A 580 -2.85 2.03 9.87
CA PHE A 580 -3.31 0.72 10.32
C PHE A 580 -4.17 -0.02 9.30
N VAL A 581 -4.15 -1.34 9.41
CA VAL A 581 -5.02 -2.28 8.70
C VAL A 581 -5.58 -3.27 9.72
N SER A 582 -6.89 -3.45 9.76
CA SER A 582 -7.55 -4.56 10.44
C SER A 582 -8.46 -5.31 9.49
N ALA A 583 -8.65 -6.59 9.76
CA ALA A 583 -9.65 -7.40 9.08
C ALA A 583 -10.43 -8.21 10.10
N GLN A 584 -11.69 -8.47 9.79
CA GLN A 584 -12.53 -9.44 10.48
C GLN A 584 -12.80 -10.58 9.51
N LEU A 585 -12.18 -11.72 9.74
CA LEU A 585 -12.21 -12.87 8.85
C LEU A 585 -13.03 -13.98 9.51
N ARG A 586 -14.32 -14.07 9.16
CA ARG A 586 -15.15 -15.19 9.62
C ARG A 586 -14.68 -16.50 9.02
N LEU A 587 -14.31 -17.45 9.86
CA LEU A 587 -13.88 -18.78 9.43
C LEU A 587 -15.11 -19.55 8.90
N PRO A 588 -15.00 -20.20 7.74
CA PRO A 588 -16.13 -20.85 7.09
C PRO A 588 -16.54 -22.16 7.79
N GLY A 589 -17.85 -22.43 7.90
CA GLY A 589 -18.37 -23.75 8.31
C GLY A 589 -19.41 -23.82 9.45
N ARG A 590 -20.27 -22.81 9.68
CA ARG A 590 -21.17 -22.75 10.87
C ARG A 590 -20.44 -22.93 12.21
N THR A 591 -19.11 -22.81 12.22
CA THR A 591 -18.25 -22.97 13.39
C THR A 591 -18.36 -21.80 14.36
N GLY A 592 -19.01 -20.68 13.98
CA GLY A 592 -19.07 -19.49 14.83
C GLY A 592 -17.73 -18.78 15.04
N LEU A 593 -16.64 -19.24 14.41
CA LEU A 593 -15.29 -18.70 14.58
C LEU A 593 -15.02 -17.49 13.69
N VAL A 594 -14.35 -16.47 14.23
CA VAL A 594 -13.93 -15.24 13.55
C VAL A 594 -12.49 -14.92 13.96
N LEU A 595 -11.63 -14.61 12.99
CA LEU A 595 -10.25 -14.19 13.21
C LEU A 595 -10.12 -12.68 12.96
N GLU A 596 -9.52 -11.94 13.88
CA GLU A 596 -9.34 -10.49 13.77
C GLU A 596 -7.85 -10.12 13.84
N PRO A 597 -7.13 -10.17 12.70
CA PRO A 597 -5.79 -9.61 12.63
C PRO A 597 -5.83 -8.08 12.58
N TYR A 598 -4.91 -7.45 13.30
CA TYR A 598 -4.68 -6.02 13.28
C TYR A 598 -3.18 -5.73 13.24
N TYR A 599 -2.81 -4.75 12.42
CA TYR A 599 -1.44 -4.28 12.29
C TYR A 599 -1.43 -2.76 12.10
N ALA A 600 -0.61 -2.06 12.87
CA ALA A 600 -0.40 -0.62 12.74
C ALA A 600 1.09 -0.29 12.74
N THR A 601 1.52 0.66 11.91
CA THR A 601 2.94 1.01 11.77
C THR A 601 3.13 2.45 11.29
N ASP A 602 4.22 3.09 11.71
CA ASP A 602 4.71 4.36 11.12
C ASP A 602 5.65 4.10 9.93
N LEU A 603 5.77 2.83 9.51
CA LEU A 603 6.70 2.34 8.49
C LEU A 603 8.18 2.49 8.90
N GLY A 604 8.44 2.69 10.19
CA GLY A 604 9.76 2.81 10.76
C GLY A 604 9.85 2.05 12.09
N ARG A 605 10.02 2.79 13.17
CA ARG A 605 10.42 2.29 14.49
C ARG A 605 9.23 1.97 15.41
N HIS A 606 7.99 2.13 14.93
CA HIS A 606 6.78 1.85 15.71
C HIS A 606 5.90 0.83 14.99
N ASN A 607 5.69 -0.33 15.60
CA ASN A 607 4.93 -1.45 15.06
C ASN A 607 4.00 -2.05 16.12
N LYS A 608 2.72 -2.18 15.81
CA LYS A 608 1.71 -2.85 16.64
C LYS A 608 1.09 -3.99 15.87
N PHE A 609 0.90 -5.12 16.53
CA PHE A 609 0.31 -6.32 15.97
C PHE A 609 -0.59 -7.00 16.99
N SER A 610 -1.78 -7.42 16.57
CA SER A 610 -2.61 -8.30 17.39
C SER A 610 -3.37 -9.30 16.54
N ILE A 611 -3.62 -10.46 17.11
CA ILE A 611 -4.53 -11.46 16.55
C ILE A 611 -5.52 -11.84 17.64
N LYS A 612 -6.81 -11.74 17.32
CA LYS A 612 -7.90 -12.29 18.15
C LYS A 612 -8.65 -13.39 17.41
N LEU A 613 -9.17 -14.33 18.18
CA LEU A 613 -10.04 -15.41 17.74
C LEU A 613 -11.33 -15.33 18.56
N ASN A 614 -12.45 -15.09 17.88
CA ASN A 614 -13.77 -14.96 18.49
C ASN A 614 -14.59 -16.20 18.14
N TYR A 615 -15.34 -16.73 19.10
CA TYR A 615 -16.19 -17.91 18.95
C TYR A 615 -17.61 -17.56 19.41
N ARG A 616 -18.59 -17.71 18.51
CA ARG A 616 -20.00 -17.38 18.75
C ARG A 616 -20.82 -18.63 19.07
N ILE A 617 -21.41 -18.67 20.26
CA ILE A 617 -22.28 -19.73 20.78
C ILE A 617 -23.72 -19.19 20.82
N GLY A 618 -24.61 -19.73 19.97
CA GLY A 618 -26.04 -19.40 20.02
C GLY A 618 -26.77 -20.27 21.04
N HIS A 619 -27.61 -19.66 21.87
CA HIS A 619 -28.54 -20.35 22.78
C HIS A 619 -29.99 -20.26 22.28
#